data_AF-A0A0D3EZH0-F1
#
_entry.id   AF-A0A0D3EZH0-F1
#
_cell.length_a   1.000
_cell.length_b   1.000
_cell.length_c   1.000
_cell.angle_alpha   90.00
_cell.angle_beta   90.00
_cell.angle_gamma   90.00
#
_symmetry.space_group_name_H-M   'P 1'
#
loop_
_entity.id
_entity.type
_entity.pdbx_description
1 polymer ?
#
loop_
_entity_poly.entity_id
_entity_poly.type
_entity_poly.pdbx_seq_one_letter_code
_entity_poly.pdbx_strand_id
1 'polypeptide(L)'
;MPPPPPPPPPQPQGSACTFDKWADVGLHGCNWKVVTPNTTVAMAFGPAAAQRYGPDMTLREALDGRGDMYRTLLREATAALLNAYYNPSGSGFLYPTTASVIDHINAALLTPTLHKLLLEGARFRRANSDSNLPCHLTPCN
;
A
#
# COMPACT_ATOMS: atom_id res chain seq x y z
N MET A 1 33.19 6.57 37.10
CA MET A 1 32.70 6.66 35.71
C MET A 1 31.19 6.48 35.76
N PRO A 2 30.39 7.31 35.08
CA PRO A 2 28.95 7.06 34.96
C PRO A 2 28.72 5.77 34.16
N PRO A 3 27.65 5.00 34.46
CA PRO A 3 27.32 3.79 33.71
C PRO A 3 26.98 4.14 32.25
N PRO A 4 27.29 3.24 31.28
CA PRO A 4 26.91 3.45 29.89
C PRO A 4 25.37 3.55 29.76
N PRO A 5 24.86 4.40 28.86
CA PRO A 5 23.43 4.51 28.64
C PRO A 5 22.86 3.16 28.15
N PRO A 6 21.64 2.81 28.55
CA PRO A 6 20.99 1.59 28.05
C PRO A 6 20.84 1.64 26.53
N PRO A 7 20.91 0.49 25.84
CA PRO A 7 20.73 0.44 24.40
C PRO A 7 19.34 0.98 24.01
N PRO A 8 19.23 1.69 22.87
CA PRO A 8 17.95 2.19 22.40
C PRO A 8 16.99 1.02 22.16
N PRO A 9 15.68 1.22 22.44
CA PRO A 9 14.69 0.19 22.17
C PRO A 9 14.72 -0.20 20.67
N PRO A 10 14.43 -1.47 20.34
CA PRO A 10 14.34 -1.91 18.95
C PRO A 10 13.39 -1.00 18.19
N GLN A 11 13.83 -0.46 17.05
CA GLN A 11 12.96 0.32 16.19
C GLN A 11 11.80 -0.57 15.71
N PRO A 12 10.57 -0.03 15.60
CA PRO A 12 9.45 -0.78 15.05
C PRO A 12 9.84 -1.30 13.66
N GLN A 13 9.91 -2.62 13.50
CA GLN A 13 10.31 -3.23 12.23
C GLN A 13 9.20 -2.97 11.21
N GLY A 14 9.55 -2.27 10.14
CA GLY A 14 8.68 -2.08 9.00
C GLY A 14 8.67 -3.27 8.06
N SER A 15 7.63 -3.35 7.25
CA SER A 15 7.42 -4.36 6.23
C SER A 15 6.98 -3.70 4.94
N ALA A 16 7.59 -4.05 3.82
CA ALA A 16 7.11 -3.67 2.51
C ALA A 16 6.85 -4.92 1.68
N CYS A 17 5.61 -5.09 1.27
CA CYS A 17 5.17 -6.25 0.52
C CYS A 17 4.57 -5.83 -0.81
N THR A 18 4.89 -6.59 -1.84
CA THR A 18 4.39 -6.39 -3.19
C THR A 18 2.92 -6.77 -3.33
N PHE A 19 2.29 -6.31 -4.40
CA PHE A 19 0.86 -6.56 -4.64
C PHE A 19 0.54 -8.06 -4.74
N ASP A 20 1.45 -8.90 -5.23
CA ASP A 20 1.24 -10.35 -5.35
C ASP A 20 1.13 -11.03 -3.99
N LYS A 21 1.92 -10.60 -3.00
CA LYS A 21 1.85 -11.11 -1.63
C LYS A 21 0.51 -10.75 -0.98
N TRP A 22 0.06 -9.52 -1.19
CA TRP A 22 -1.26 -9.08 -0.71
C TRP A 22 -2.43 -9.74 -1.45
N ALA A 23 -2.26 -10.04 -2.74
CA ALA A 23 -3.26 -10.71 -3.58
C ALA A 23 -3.44 -12.18 -3.20
N ASP A 24 -2.42 -12.82 -2.62
CA ASP A 24 -2.54 -14.16 -2.04
C ASP A 24 -3.32 -14.13 -0.72
N VAL A 25 -4.63 -13.88 -0.83
CA VAL A 25 -5.55 -13.81 0.32
C VAL A 25 -5.66 -15.15 1.03
N GLY A 26 -5.47 -16.27 0.33
CA GLY A 26 -5.47 -17.59 0.95
C GLY A 26 -4.33 -17.74 1.94
N LEU A 27 -3.12 -17.29 1.55
CA LEU A 27 -1.95 -17.36 2.41
C LEU A 27 -1.88 -16.20 3.40
N HIS A 28 -2.26 -14.98 3.04
CA HIS A 28 -1.98 -13.76 3.81
C HIS A 28 -3.22 -12.94 4.22
N GLY A 29 -4.44 -13.45 4.00
CA GLY A 29 -5.69 -12.73 4.24
C GLY A 29 -5.88 -12.20 5.66
N CYS A 30 -5.42 -12.91 6.68
CA CYS A 30 -5.43 -12.50 8.09
C CYS A 30 -4.63 -11.22 8.40
N ASN A 31 -3.74 -10.79 7.50
CA ASN A 31 -3.01 -9.53 7.65
C ASN A 31 -3.84 -8.30 7.23
N TRP A 32 -4.98 -8.51 6.58
CA TRP A 32 -5.95 -7.48 6.22
C TRP A 32 -6.73 -7.04 7.47
N LYS A 33 -6.09 -6.24 8.34
CA LYS A 33 -6.62 -5.89 9.67
C LYS A 33 -7.62 -4.74 9.67
N VAL A 34 -7.42 -3.74 8.79
CA VAL A 34 -8.22 -2.49 8.80
C VAL A 34 -9.25 -2.47 7.68
N VAL A 35 -8.89 -3.00 6.53
CA VAL A 35 -9.75 -3.17 5.36
C VAL A 35 -9.84 -4.65 5.03
N THR A 36 -10.84 -5.04 4.26
CA THR A 36 -11.00 -6.43 3.80
C THR A 36 -10.77 -6.51 2.29
N PRO A 37 -10.48 -7.70 1.74
CA PRO A 37 -10.39 -7.88 0.29
C PRO A 37 -11.63 -7.40 -0.48
N ASN A 38 -12.81 -7.46 0.15
CA ASN A 38 -14.09 -7.02 -0.41
C ASN A 38 -14.38 -5.52 -0.19
N THR A 39 -13.55 -4.81 0.58
CA THR A 39 -13.67 -3.36 0.70
C THR A 39 -13.49 -2.75 -0.68
N THR A 40 -14.36 -1.80 -1.06
CA THR A 40 -14.29 -1.16 -2.37
C THR A 40 -13.19 -0.11 -2.43
N VAL A 41 -12.64 0.07 -3.62
CA VAL A 41 -11.68 1.13 -3.96
C VAL A 41 -12.26 2.50 -3.62
N ALA A 42 -13.56 2.69 -3.84
CA ALA A 42 -14.28 3.92 -3.49
C ALA A 42 -14.24 4.21 -1.98
N MET A 43 -14.41 3.19 -1.13
CA MET A 43 -14.33 3.36 0.33
C MET A 43 -12.89 3.58 0.81
N ALA A 44 -11.91 2.93 0.18
CA ALA A 44 -10.52 3.01 0.59
C ALA A 44 -9.81 4.29 0.14
N PHE A 45 -10.07 4.74 -1.09
CA PHE A 45 -9.37 5.85 -1.73
C PHE A 45 -10.25 7.09 -1.96
N GLY A 46 -11.57 6.96 -1.83
CA GLY A 46 -12.50 8.07 -1.92
C GLY A 46 -13.07 8.34 -3.33
N PRO A 47 -13.73 9.50 -3.51
CA PRO A 47 -14.58 9.75 -4.68
C PRO A 47 -13.86 9.79 -6.02
N ALA A 48 -12.63 10.30 -6.08
CA ALA A 48 -11.87 10.37 -7.33
C ALA A 48 -11.56 8.98 -7.88
N ALA A 49 -11.26 8.03 -6.99
CA ALA A 49 -11.08 6.63 -7.35
C ALA A 49 -12.41 5.98 -7.79
N ALA A 50 -13.52 6.27 -7.09
CA ALA A 50 -14.85 5.79 -7.47
C ALA A 50 -15.26 6.24 -8.89
N GLN A 51 -14.99 7.50 -9.23
CA GLN A 51 -15.27 8.05 -10.56
C GLN A 51 -14.43 7.39 -11.65
N ARG A 52 -13.18 6.99 -11.35
CA ARG A 52 -12.28 6.41 -12.35
C ARG A 52 -12.44 4.91 -12.53
N TYR A 53 -12.58 4.16 -11.43
CA TYR A 53 -12.56 2.70 -11.41
C TYR A 53 -13.94 2.08 -11.23
N GLY A 54 -14.95 2.88 -10.89
CA GLY A 54 -16.28 2.43 -10.54
C GLY A 54 -16.46 2.26 -9.02
N PRO A 55 -17.71 2.30 -8.53
CA PRO A 55 -18.02 2.19 -7.10
C PRO A 55 -17.86 0.77 -6.55
N ASP A 56 -18.03 -0.25 -7.40
CA ASP A 56 -18.09 -1.65 -6.99
C ASP A 56 -16.74 -2.36 -7.01
N MET A 57 -15.72 -1.76 -7.62
CA MET A 57 -14.40 -2.40 -7.74
C MET A 57 -13.78 -2.60 -6.36
N THR A 58 -13.41 -3.84 -6.05
CA THR A 58 -12.85 -4.22 -4.74
C THR A 58 -11.34 -4.03 -4.68
N LEU A 59 -10.79 -3.94 -3.46
CA LEU A 59 -9.34 -3.92 -3.24
C LEU A 59 -8.68 -5.22 -3.73
N ARG A 60 -9.37 -6.36 -3.69
CA ARG A 60 -8.85 -7.61 -4.24
C ARG A 60 -8.70 -7.59 -5.75
N GLU A 61 -9.70 -7.04 -6.44
CA GLU A 61 -9.65 -6.85 -7.90
C GLU A 61 -8.65 -5.78 -8.31
N ALA A 62 -8.49 -4.74 -7.50
CA ALA A 62 -7.46 -3.73 -7.67
C ALA A 62 -6.05 -4.33 -7.67
N LEU A 63 -5.77 -5.27 -6.75
CA LEU A 63 -4.49 -5.98 -6.69
C LEU A 63 -4.23 -6.90 -7.90
N ASP A 64 -5.28 -7.37 -8.57
CA ASP A 64 -5.14 -8.18 -9.78
C ASP A 64 -5.10 -7.34 -11.07
N GLY A 65 -5.33 -6.03 -10.98
CA GLY A 65 -5.41 -5.15 -12.15
C GLY A 65 -4.15 -5.21 -13.02
N ARG A 66 -4.30 -5.64 -14.29
CA ARG A 66 -3.22 -5.69 -15.30
C ARG A 66 -3.67 -4.98 -16.59
N GLY A 67 -2.71 -4.66 -17.46
CA GLY A 67 -2.97 -4.27 -18.84
C GLY A 67 -3.08 -2.77 -19.13
N ASP A 68 -3.39 -1.92 -18.14
CA ASP A 68 -3.42 -0.47 -18.33
C ASP A 68 -2.74 0.31 -17.18
N MET A 69 -2.41 1.58 -17.46
CA MET A 69 -1.70 2.46 -16.53
C MET A 69 -2.51 2.82 -15.28
N TYR A 70 -3.83 2.91 -15.38
CA TYR A 70 -4.70 3.21 -14.24
C TYR A 70 -4.82 1.97 -13.34
N ARG A 71 -5.02 0.78 -13.91
CA ARG A 71 -4.97 -0.48 -13.16
C ARG A 71 -3.62 -0.71 -12.52
N THR A 72 -2.53 -0.39 -13.23
CA THR A 72 -1.19 -0.49 -12.65
C THR A 72 -1.02 0.48 -11.49
N LEU A 73 -1.39 1.76 -11.65
CA LEU A 73 -1.37 2.74 -10.56
C LEU A 73 -2.16 2.25 -9.35
N LEU A 74 -3.41 1.82 -9.57
CA LEU A 74 -4.31 1.36 -8.52
C LEU A 74 -3.77 0.12 -7.80
N ARG A 75 -3.22 -0.84 -8.54
CA ARG A 75 -2.62 -2.06 -7.99
C ARG A 75 -1.48 -1.75 -7.04
N GLU A 76 -0.53 -0.93 -7.48
CA GLU A 76 0.63 -0.57 -6.67
C GLU A 76 0.21 0.31 -5.48
N ALA A 77 -0.72 1.24 -5.67
CA ALA A 77 -1.29 2.06 -4.60
C ALA A 77 -2.04 1.23 -3.55
N THR A 78 -2.77 0.19 -3.97
CA THR A 78 -3.47 -0.73 -3.05
C THR A 78 -2.48 -1.50 -2.19
N ALA A 79 -1.40 -2.02 -2.78
CA ALA A 79 -0.34 -2.65 -2.01
C ALA A 79 0.33 -1.66 -1.04
N ALA A 80 0.56 -0.42 -1.47
CA ALA A 80 1.13 0.62 -0.60
C ALA A 80 0.19 1.00 0.56
N LEU A 81 -1.12 1.06 0.31
CA LEU A 81 -2.13 1.31 1.34
C LEU A 81 -2.13 0.20 2.39
N LEU A 82 -2.11 -1.06 1.95
CA LEU A 82 -2.07 -2.22 2.84
C LEU A 82 -0.77 -2.28 3.64
N ASN A 83 0.37 -1.97 3.02
CA ASN A 83 1.63 -1.79 3.73
C ASN A 83 1.52 -0.68 4.77
N ALA A 84 0.93 0.47 4.45
CA ALA A 84 0.75 1.56 5.41
C ALA A 84 -0.15 1.18 6.60
N TYR A 85 -1.16 0.33 6.39
CA TYR A 85 -1.98 -0.21 7.49
C TYR A 85 -1.24 -1.25 8.35
N TYR A 86 -0.40 -2.06 7.72
CA TYR A 86 0.36 -3.11 8.41
C TYR A 86 1.50 -2.53 9.25
N ASN A 87 2.11 -1.46 8.75
CA ASN A 87 3.26 -0.84 9.36
C ASN A 87 2.89 0.04 10.56
N PRO A 88 3.62 -0.08 11.69
CA PRO A 88 3.50 0.89 12.77
C PRO A 88 4.11 2.24 12.34
N SER A 89 3.62 3.32 12.93
CA SER A 89 4.17 4.67 12.73
C SER A 89 5.68 4.69 13.00
N GLY A 90 6.47 5.25 12.07
CA GLY A 90 7.93 5.38 12.22
C GLY A 90 8.76 4.16 11.77
N SER A 91 8.15 3.18 11.12
CA SER A 91 8.78 1.93 10.64
C SER A 91 9.67 2.07 9.38
N GLY A 92 9.88 3.30 8.89
CA GLY A 92 10.73 3.56 7.71
C GLY A 92 10.08 3.26 6.36
N PHE A 93 8.81 2.84 6.32
CA PHE A 93 8.08 2.68 5.05
C PHE A 93 7.88 4.03 4.36
N LEU A 94 8.10 4.06 3.04
CA LEU A 94 8.13 5.27 2.20
C LEU A 94 6.83 6.09 2.27
N TYR A 95 5.69 5.45 2.55
CA TYR A 95 4.41 6.11 2.79
C TYR A 95 4.02 5.94 4.26
N PRO A 96 4.45 6.86 5.14
CA PRO A 96 4.34 6.67 6.60
C PRO A 96 2.90 6.69 7.12
N THR A 97 1.94 7.13 6.30
CA THR A 97 0.51 7.17 6.64
C THR A 97 -0.35 6.71 5.47
N THR A 98 -1.51 6.16 5.77
CA THR A 98 -2.53 5.80 4.77
C THR A 98 -3.03 7.03 4.01
N ALA A 99 -3.16 8.17 4.70
CA ALA A 99 -3.50 9.45 4.11
C ALA A 99 -2.52 9.84 2.98
N SER A 100 -1.20 9.65 3.17
CA SER A 100 -0.21 9.95 2.13
C SER A 100 -0.41 9.11 0.86
N VAL A 101 -0.80 7.85 0.98
CA VAL A 101 -1.11 6.99 -0.18
C VAL A 101 -2.36 7.50 -0.90
N ILE A 102 -3.41 7.82 -0.15
CA ILE A 102 -4.69 8.31 -0.66
C ILE A 102 -4.51 9.65 -1.38
N ASP A 103 -3.73 10.58 -0.81
CA ASP A 103 -3.47 11.89 -1.40
C ASP A 103 -2.71 11.76 -2.73
N HIS A 104 -1.69 10.90 -2.78
CA HIS A 104 -0.87 10.70 -3.99
C HIS A 104 -1.68 10.10 -5.14
N ILE A 105 -2.47 9.05 -4.89
CA ILE A 105 -3.31 8.47 -5.95
C ILE A 105 -4.39 9.46 -6.37
N ASN A 106 -5.07 10.15 -5.44
CA ASN A 106 -6.10 11.11 -5.79
C ASN A 106 -5.54 12.30 -6.58
N ALA A 107 -4.35 12.79 -6.22
CA ALA A 107 -3.67 13.83 -6.99
C ALA A 107 -3.36 13.36 -8.42
N ALA A 108 -2.97 12.10 -8.61
CA ALA A 108 -2.75 11.51 -9.94
C ALA A 108 -4.05 11.37 -10.74
N LEU A 109 -5.16 11.06 -10.09
CA LEU A 109 -6.47 10.89 -10.71
C LEU A 109 -7.18 12.20 -11.06
N LEU A 110 -7.03 13.24 -10.23
CA LEU A 110 -7.66 14.56 -10.44
C LEU A 110 -6.99 15.36 -11.58
N THR A 111 -5.70 15.12 -11.82
CA THR A 111 -4.95 15.76 -12.91
C THR A 111 -4.22 14.68 -13.73
N PRO A 112 -4.98 13.84 -14.46
CA PRO A 112 -4.42 12.66 -15.08
C PRO A 112 -3.59 13.04 -16.30
N THR A 113 -2.27 12.84 -16.19
CA THR A 113 -1.36 12.83 -17.34
C THR A 113 -0.63 11.51 -17.38
N LEU A 114 -0.27 11.05 -18.58
CA LEU A 114 0.49 9.81 -18.78
C LEU A 114 1.73 9.78 -17.86
N HIS A 115 2.49 10.87 -17.85
CA HIS A 115 3.68 11.00 -17.02
C HIS A 115 3.36 10.85 -15.53
N LYS A 116 2.32 11.53 -15.03
CA LYS A 116 1.97 11.51 -13.60
C LYS A 116 1.49 10.14 -13.14
N LEU A 117 0.64 9.47 -13.93
CA LEU A 117 0.13 8.13 -13.61
C LEU A 117 1.27 7.11 -13.54
N LEU A 118 2.18 7.15 -14.52
CA LEU A 118 3.34 6.25 -14.56
C LEU A 118 4.33 6.55 -13.43
N LEU A 119 4.59 7.83 -13.14
CA LEU A 119 5.49 8.25 -12.07
C LEU A 119 4.98 7.81 -10.71
N GLU A 120 3.71 8.08 -10.39
CA GLU A 120 3.12 7.69 -9.11
C GLU A 120 3.02 6.17 -8.97
N GLY A 121 2.63 5.45 -10.03
CA GLY A 121 2.65 3.99 -10.02
C GLY A 121 4.05 3.41 -9.75
N ALA A 122 5.09 4.01 -10.34
CA ALA A 122 6.48 3.61 -10.10
C ALA A 122 6.94 3.92 -8.66
N ARG A 123 6.50 5.04 -8.07
CA ARG A 123 6.81 5.38 -6.67
C ARG A 123 6.18 4.37 -5.71
N PHE A 124 4.91 4.04 -5.89
CA PHE A 124 4.25 3.01 -5.09
C PHE A 124 4.94 1.65 -5.24
N ARG A 125 5.26 1.25 -6.48
CA ARG A 125 6.00 0.00 -6.72
C ARG A 125 7.31 -0.04 -5.96
N ARG A 126 8.12 1.02 -6.05
CA ARG A 126 9.40 1.10 -5.32
C ARG A 126 9.20 1.03 -3.81
N ALA A 127 8.19 1.71 -3.28
CA ALA A 127 7.86 1.59 -1.87
C ALA A 127 7.52 0.15 -1.46
N ASN A 128 6.82 -0.60 -2.33
CA ASN A 128 6.39 -1.96 -2.04
C ASN A 128 7.46 -3.04 -2.26
N SER A 129 8.47 -2.79 -3.11
CA SER A 129 9.44 -3.81 -3.57
C SER A 129 10.91 -3.43 -3.34
N ASP A 130 11.25 -2.16 -3.51
CA ASP A 130 12.63 -1.64 -3.45
C ASP A 130 12.87 -0.82 -2.18
N SER A 131 12.01 -0.98 -1.17
CA SER A 131 12.31 -0.42 0.14
C SER A 131 13.38 -1.27 0.82
N ASN A 132 14.19 -0.67 1.70
CA ASN A 132 15.14 -1.40 2.54
C ASN A 132 14.43 -2.27 3.61
N LEU A 133 13.10 -2.41 3.54
CA LEU A 133 12.29 -3.22 4.44
C LEU A 133 11.94 -4.55 3.77
N PRO A 134 12.23 -5.69 4.40
CA PRO A 134 11.76 -6.98 3.92
C PRO A 134 10.24 -7.13 4.09
N CYS A 135 9.64 -8.05 3.35
CA CYS A 135 8.22 -8.38 3.51
C CYS A 135 8.02 -9.35 4.68
N HIS A 136 7.28 -8.92 5.70
CA HIS A 136 7.00 -9.68 6.92
C HIS A 136 5.53 -10.13 7.05
N LEU A 137 4.81 -10.31 5.94
CA LEU A 137 3.46 -10.86 5.99
C LEU A 137 3.49 -12.28 6.56
N THR A 138 2.72 -12.51 7.62
CA THR A 138 2.61 -13.85 8.20
C THR A 138 1.61 -14.69 7.42
N PRO A 139 1.89 -15.97 7.15
CA PRO A 139 0.89 -16.86 6.61
C PRO A 139 -0.24 -17.08 7.63
N CYS A 140 -1.46 -17.27 7.15
CA CYS A 140 -2.63 -17.55 7.96
C CYS A 140 -2.70 -19.05 8.21
N ASN A 141 -2.67 -19.45 9.48
CA ASN A 141 -2.87 -20.82 9.93
C ASN A 141 -4.33 -21.07 10.30
#